data_AF-A0A4Y3ISI3-F1
#
_entry.id   AF-A0A4Y3ISI3-F1
#
_cell.length_a   1.000
_cell.length_b   1.000
_cell.length_c   1.000
_cell.angle_alpha   90.00
_cell.angle_beta   90.00
_cell.angle_gamma   90.00
#
_symmetry.space_group_name_H-M   'P 1'
#
loop_
_entity.id
_entity.type
_entity.pdbx_description
1 polymer ?
#
loop_
_entity_poly.entity_id
_entity_poly.type
_entity_poly.pdbx_seq_one_letter_code
_entity_poly.pdbx_strand_id
1 'polypeptide(L)'
;MATVCEIDQGSVIPGLNSIISIAPTDYEPSMLKIDYLDDTGVTIYSGTGTITNEDFLEIKFVRAKVENFSFGFTLLSSLLGDNVGIPAFETILPSESLGIYRPDGDGNEIAGPSCL
;
A
#
# COMPACT_ATOMS: atom_id res chain seq x y z
N MET A 1 -0.48 -3.44 -12.11
CA MET A 1 -1.38 -4.03 -11.10
C MET A 1 -0.48 -4.52 -9.97
N ALA A 2 -0.57 -3.91 -8.80
CA ALA A 2 0.29 -4.27 -7.66
C ALA A 2 -0.28 -5.52 -7.02
N THR A 3 0.41 -6.66 -7.19
CA THR A 3 0.10 -7.89 -6.45
C THR A 3 0.90 -7.82 -5.15
N VAL A 4 0.21 -7.84 -4.01
CA VAL A 4 0.88 -7.99 -2.72
C VAL A 4 1.24 -9.46 -2.58
N CYS A 5 2.51 -9.79 -2.57
CA CYS A 5 2.95 -11.20 -2.49
C CYS A 5 2.80 -11.77 -1.08
N GLU A 6 2.91 -10.91 -0.08
CA GLU A 6 2.80 -11.22 1.35
C GLU A 6 2.20 -10.03 2.09
N ILE A 7 1.15 -10.27 2.89
CA ILE A 7 0.38 -9.20 3.54
C ILE A 7 1.22 -8.45 4.58
N ASP A 8 2.14 -9.13 5.25
CA ASP A 8 3.04 -8.56 6.25
C ASP A 8 4.03 -7.53 5.66
N GLN A 9 4.33 -7.64 4.37
CA GLN A 9 5.25 -6.75 3.65
C GLN A 9 4.56 -5.46 3.16
N GLY A 10 3.32 -5.20 3.58
CA GLY A 10 2.57 -3.99 3.21
C GLY A 10 3.33 -2.69 3.48
N SER A 11 4.19 -2.67 4.50
CA SER A 11 5.06 -1.54 4.85
C SER A 11 6.26 -1.34 3.91
N VAL A 12 6.67 -2.35 3.15
CA VAL A 12 7.81 -2.30 2.22
C VAL A 12 7.38 -1.81 0.82
N ILE A 13 6.11 -2.05 0.45
CA ILE A 13 5.54 -1.67 -0.86
C ILE A 13 5.83 -0.22 -1.24
N PRO A 14 5.64 0.79 -0.35
CA PRO A 14 5.89 2.18 -0.68
C PRO A 14 7.35 2.50 -1.09
N GLY A 15 8.31 1.67 -0.69
CA GLY A 15 9.73 1.82 -1.01
C GLY A 15 10.21 0.99 -2.20
N LEU A 16 9.34 0.25 -2.89
CA LEU A 16 9.77 -0.59 -4.01
C LEU A 16 10.22 0.27 -5.20
N ASN A 17 11.29 -0.14 -5.88
CA ASN A 17 11.82 0.54 -7.07
C ASN A 17 10.77 0.69 -8.19
N SER A 18 9.86 -0.28 -8.32
CA SER A 18 8.75 -0.24 -9.28
C SER A 18 7.74 0.88 -8.98
N ILE A 19 7.60 1.28 -7.72
CA ILE A 19 6.78 2.44 -7.31
C ILE A 19 7.59 3.72 -7.48
N ILE A 20 8.81 3.77 -6.95
CA ILE A 20 9.68 4.96 -6.99
C ILE A 20 9.95 5.42 -8.43
N SER A 21 10.12 4.49 -9.38
CA SER A 21 10.40 4.81 -10.79
C SER A 21 9.25 5.50 -11.55
N ILE A 22 8.01 5.39 -11.06
CA ILE A 22 6.83 6.02 -11.66
C ILE A 22 6.21 7.09 -10.76
N ALA A 23 6.72 7.25 -9.54
CA ALA A 23 6.20 8.19 -8.57
C ALA A 23 6.46 9.63 -9.02
N PRO A 24 5.57 10.57 -8.70
CA PRO A 24 5.80 11.98 -8.98
C PRO A 24 7.01 12.50 -8.19
N THR A 25 7.58 13.61 -8.67
CA THR A 25 8.59 14.37 -7.92
C THR A 25 8.04 14.70 -6.53
N ASP A 26 8.89 14.60 -5.50
CA ASP A 26 8.56 14.80 -4.08
C ASP A 26 7.74 13.69 -3.40
N TYR A 27 7.60 12.52 -4.04
CA TYR A 27 7.05 11.34 -3.38
C TYR A 27 7.98 10.83 -2.26
N GLU A 28 7.41 10.63 -1.08
CA GLU A 28 8.04 9.91 0.03
C GLU A 28 7.26 8.62 0.33
N PRO A 29 7.94 7.50 0.66
CA PRO A 29 7.28 6.24 1.01
C PRO A 29 6.21 6.36 2.11
N SER A 30 6.35 7.33 3.01
CA SER A 30 5.37 7.58 4.08
C SER A 30 4.01 8.08 3.57
N MET A 31 3.95 8.59 2.34
CA MET A 31 2.75 9.15 1.71
C MET A 31 1.84 8.07 1.14
N LEU A 32 2.35 6.89 0.77
CA LEU A 32 1.54 5.76 0.31
C LEU A 32 1.22 4.83 1.49
N LYS A 33 -0.07 4.62 1.72
CA LYS A 33 -0.62 3.70 2.73
C LYS A 33 -1.33 2.54 2.07
N ILE A 34 -1.10 1.34 2.59
CA ILE A 34 -1.76 0.11 2.18
C ILE A 34 -2.53 -0.42 3.39
N ASP A 35 -3.85 -0.39 3.29
CA ASP A 35 -4.78 -0.89 4.31
C ASP A 35 -5.51 -2.13 3.77
N TYR A 36 -5.79 -3.09 4.65
CA TYR A 36 -6.55 -4.30 4.37
C TYR A 36 -7.88 -4.22 5.13
N LEU A 37 -8.97 -4.40 4.40
CA LEU A 37 -10.32 -4.14 4.88
C LEU A 37 -11.17 -5.42 4.91
N ASP A 38 -12.11 -5.47 5.84
CA ASP A 38 -13.15 -6.49 5.92
C ASP A 38 -14.25 -6.30 4.85
N ASP A 39 -15.29 -7.12 4.90
CA ASP A 39 -16.45 -7.03 4.00
C ASP A 39 -17.29 -5.75 4.20
N THR A 40 -17.17 -5.09 5.34
CA THR A 40 -17.83 -3.82 5.67
C THR A 40 -17.00 -2.59 5.29
N GLY A 41 -15.73 -2.79 4.91
CA GLY A 41 -14.78 -1.72 4.56
C GLY A 41 -14.02 -1.15 5.76
N VAL A 42 -14.07 -1.80 6.92
CA VAL A 42 -13.30 -1.46 8.12
C VAL A 42 -11.88 -1.98 7.98
N THR A 43 -10.89 -1.16 8.34
CA THR A 43 -9.48 -1.55 8.33
C THR A 43 -9.19 -2.57 9.43
N ILE A 44 -8.76 -3.77 9.03
CA ILE A 44 -8.30 -4.83 9.94
C ILE A 44 -6.77 -4.75 10.12
N TYR A 45 -6.04 -4.38 9.06
CA TYR A 45 -4.57 -4.34 9.08
C TYR A 45 -4.03 -3.22 8.19
N SER A 46 -2.90 -2.62 8.58
CA SER A 46 -2.28 -1.51 7.84
C SER A 46 -0.79 -1.75 7.51
N GLY A 47 -0.36 -3.03 7.45
CA GLY A 47 1.02 -3.37 7.11
C GLY A 47 2.04 -3.19 8.24
N THR A 48 1.60 -2.87 9.45
CA THR A 48 2.46 -2.76 10.65
C THR A 48 1.87 -3.56 11.81
N GLY A 49 2.72 -4.33 12.50
CA GLY A 49 2.29 -5.22 13.58
C GLY A 49 2.02 -6.64 13.11
N THR A 50 1.55 -7.48 14.03
CA THR A 50 1.23 -8.89 13.77
C THR A 50 -0.21 -9.01 13.28
N ILE A 51 -0.40 -9.71 12.18
CA ILE A 51 -1.73 -10.12 11.69
C ILE A 51 -1.99 -11.57 12.14
N THR A 52 -3.21 -11.89 12.56
CA THR A 52 -3.57 -13.28 12.89
C THR A 52 -4.13 -14.03 11.68
N ASN A 53 -4.22 -15.36 11.77
CA ASN A 53 -4.89 -16.17 10.75
C ASN A 53 -6.37 -15.80 10.60
N GLU A 54 -7.03 -15.42 11.69
CA GLU A 54 -8.45 -15.04 11.71
C GLU A 54 -8.63 -13.72 10.97
N ASP A 55 -7.81 -12.71 11.29
CA ASP A 55 -7.78 -11.42 10.60
C ASP A 55 -7.54 -11.58 9.09
N PHE A 56 -6.61 -12.47 8.71
CA PHE A 56 -6.30 -12.72 7.31
C PHE A 56 -7.51 -13.22 6.51
N LEU A 57 -8.31 -14.14 7.09
CA LEU A 57 -9.49 -14.70 6.45
C LEU A 57 -10.63 -13.66 6.28
N GLU A 58 -10.63 -12.63 7.12
CA GLU A 58 -11.61 -11.55 7.08
C GLU A 58 -11.29 -10.50 6.00
N ILE A 59 -10.05 -10.42 5.51
CA ILE A 59 -9.65 -9.45 4.46
C ILE A 59 -10.39 -9.71 3.15
N LYS A 60 -11.24 -8.75 2.74
CA LYS A 60 -11.97 -8.74 1.46
C LYS A 60 -11.48 -7.68 0.48
N PHE A 61 -10.84 -6.62 0.97
CA PHE A 61 -10.35 -5.56 0.11
C PHE A 61 -8.97 -5.07 0.52
N VAL A 62 -8.27 -4.50 -0.45
CA VAL A 62 -7.02 -3.77 -0.24
C VAL A 62 -7.26 -2.34 -0.68
N ARG A 63 -6.93 -1.40 0.19
CA ARG A 63 -6.98 0.03 -0.09
C ARG A 63 -5.56 0.56 -0.19
N ALA A 64 -5.22 1.10 -1.35
CA ALA A 64 -4.05 1.94 -1.52
C ALA A 64 -4.48 3.41 -1.44
N LYS A 65 -3.85 4.19 -0.57
CA LYS A 65 -4.19 5.60 -0.34
C LYS A 65 -2.93 6.45 -0.34
N VAL A 66 -2.96 7.58 -1.06
CA VAL A 66 -1.91 8.59 -1.00
C VAL A 66 -2.39 9.75 -0.12
N GLU A 67 -1.60 10.06 0.91
CA GLU A 67 -1.85 11.14 1.87
C GLU A 67 -0.69 12.12 1.90
N ASN A 68 -0.97 13.37 2.27
CA ASN A 68 0.04 14.42 2.47
C ASN A 68 0.92 14.71 1.24
N PHE A 69 0.45 14.35 0.04
CA PHE A 69 1.13 14.68 -1.21
C PHE A 69 0.62 16.04 -1.75
N SER A 70 1.55 16.89 -2.20
CA SER A 70 1.26 18.19 -2.80
C SER A 70 1.91 18.29 -4.16
N PHE A 71 1.19 18.78 -5.17
CA PHE A 71 1.79 19.09 -6.46
C PHE A 71 2.30 20.52 -6.47
N GLY A 72 3.58 20.70 -6.80
CA GLY A 72 4.15 22.00 -7.15
C GLY A 72 3.86 22.33 -8.61
N PHE A 73 3.00 23.32 -8.86
CA PHE A 73 2.69 23.77 -10.23
C PHE A 73 3.61 24.93 -10.63
N THR A 74 4.83 24.62 -11.09
CA THR A 74 5.81 25.66 -11.46
C THR A 74 5.31 26.63 -12.55
N LEU A 75 4.48 26.18 -13.48
CA LEU A 75 3.91 27.02 -14.55
C LEU A 75 2.71 27.87 -14.11
N LEU A 76 2.02 27.47 -13.05
CA LEU A 76 0.80 28.12 -12.55
C LEU A 76 0.96 28.66 -11.12
N SER A 77 2.18 28.72 -10.61
CA SER A 77 2.48 29.12 -9.23
C SER A 77 1.98 30.54 -8.92
N SER A 78 2.01 31.44 -9.92
CA SER A 78 1.47 32.79 -9.80
C SER A 78 -0.06 32.85 -9.64
N LEU A 79 -0.77 31.80 -10.03
CA LEU A 79 -2.24 31.70 -9.96
C LEU A 79 -2.72 30.84 -8.79
N LEU A 80 -2.02 29.74 -8.50
CA LEU A 80 -2.46 28.73 -7.54
C LEU A 80 -1.63 28.71 -6.24
N GLY A 81 -0.54 29.48 -6.17
CA GLY A 81 0.47 29.38 -5.11
C GLY A 81 1.51 28.28 -5.38
N ASP A 82 2.58 28.26 -4.59
CA ASP A 82 3.71 27.34 -4.79
C ASP A 82 3.41 25.87 -4.46
N ASN A 83 2.43 25.63 -3.57
CA ASN A 83 2.05 24.28 -3.14
C ASN A 83 0.53 24.17 -3.00
N VAL A 84 -0.09 23.36 -3.85
CA VAL A 84 -1.51 23.05 -3.74
C VAL A 84 -1.65 21.67 -3.11
N GLY A 85 -2.12 21.64 -1.86
CA GLY A 85 -2.50 20.41 -1.19
C GLY A 85 -3.68 19.77 -1.91
N ILE A 86 -3.53 18.50 -2.25
CA ILE A 86 -4.52 17.74 -3.02
C ILE A 86 -5.28 16.85 -2.04
N PRO A 87 -6.59 16.65 -2.21
CA PRO A 87 -7.30 15.65 -1.42
C PRO A 87 -6.63 14.28 -1.55
N ALA A 88 -6.72 13.48 -0.48
CA ALA A 88 -6.23 12.11 -0.51
C ALA A 88 -6.92 11.33 -1.65
N PHE A 89 -6.12 10.59 -2.41
CA PHE A 89 -6.63 9.69 -3.44
C PHE A 89 -6.54 8.27 -2.90
N GLU A 90 -7.63 7.53 -3.01
CA GLU A 90 -7.67 6.12 -2.63
C GLU A 90 -8.17 5.25 -3.78
N THR A 91 -7.69 4.01 -3.80
CA THR A 91 -8.18 2.96 -4.68
C THR A 91 -8.40 1.72 -3.85
N ILE A 92 -9.59 1.13 -3.97
CA ILE A 92 -9.98 -0.08 -3.26
C ILE A 92 -10.14 -1.19 -4.29
N LEU A 93 -9.43 -2.31 -4.11
CA LEU A 93 -9.52 -3.49 -4.96
C LEU A 93 -9.94 -4.71 -4.14
N PRO A 94 -10.79 -5.61 -4.67
CA PRO A 94 -11.10 -6.86 -4.01
C PRO A 94 -9.84 -7.72 -3.85
N SER A 95 -9.79 -8.51 -2.78
CA SER A 95 -8.64 -9.33 -2.39
C SER A 95 -8.38 -10.55 -3.28
N GLU A 96 -9.09 -10.70 -4.41
CA GLU A 96 -8.99 -11.86 -5.32
C GLU A 96 -7.58 -12.10 -5.91
N SER A 97 -6.60 -11.23 -5.64
CA SER A 97 -5.19 -11.39 -6.00
C SER A 97 -4.20 -11.15 -4.84
N LEU A 98 -4.68 -11.21 -3.59
CA LEU A 98 -3.79 -11.15 -2.44
C LEU A 98 -2.92 -12.40 -2.38
N GLY A 99 -1.62 -12.19 -2.17
CA GLY A 99 -0.62 -13.24 -2.04
C GLY A 99 -0.83 -14.11 -0.80
N ILE A 100 0.10 -15.04 -0.60
CA ILE A 100 -0.05 -16.08 0.43
C ILE A 100 0.37 -15.51 1.79
N TYR A 101 -0.43 -15.72 2.83
CA TYR A 101 0.02 -15.50 4.21
C TYR A 101 1.01 -16.60 4.62
N ARG A 102 2.22 -16.24 5.04
CA ARG A 102 3.24 -17.19 5.52
C ARG A 102 3.57 -16.98 7.01
N PRO A 103 2.81 -17.59 7.92
CA PRO A 103 3.24 -17.67 9.31
C PRO A 103 4.25 -18.83 9.46
N ASP A 104 5.54 -18.58 9.25
CA ASP A 104 6.56 -19.56 9.59
C ASP A 104 6.86 -19.48 11.09
N GLY A 105 6.20 -20.35 11.87
CA GLY A 105 6.46 -20.49 13.30
C GLY A 105 7.86 -21.02 13.66
N ASP A 106 8.64 -21.50 12.66
CA ASP A 106 9.92 -22.20 12.87
C ASP A 106 11.10 -21.61 12.08
N GLY A 107 10.98 -20.44 11.46
CA GLY A 107 12.11 -19.74 10.82
C GLY A 107 12.77 -20.46 9.64
N ASN A 108 12.08 -21.41 9.01
CA ASN A 108 12.52 -22.05 7.78
C ASN A 108 11.83 -21.42 6.58
N GLU A 109 12.58 -20.68 5.77
CA GLU A 109 12.11 -20.15 4.48
C GLU A 109 11.71 -21.31 3.56
N ILE A 110 10.41 -21.57 3.42
CA ILE A 110 9.92 -22.47 2.37
C ILE A 110 10.14 -21.73 1.05
N ALA A 111 11.06 -22.20 0.20
CA ALA A 111 11.32 -21.62 -1.12
C ALA A 111 10.00 -21.24 -1.84
N GLY A 112 9.71 -19.94 -1.88
CA GLY A 112 8.44 -19.41 -2.37
C GLY A 112 8.45 -19.23 -3.88
N PRO A 113 7.25 -19.13 -4.49
CA PRO A 113 7.17 -18.84 -5.91
C PRO A 113 7.86 -17.50 -6.17
N SER A 114 8.69 -17.47 -7.21
CA SER A 114 9.35 -16.26 -7.70
C SER A 114 8.30 -15.30 -8.25
N CYS A 115 7.85 -14.38 -7.40
CA CYS A 115 7.10 -13.21 -7.82
C CYS A 115 8.09 -12.22 -8.46
N LEU A 116 7.87 -11.95 -9.75
CA LEU A 116 8.70 -11.09 -10.61
C LEU A 116 8.65 -9.62 -10.21
#